data_AF-A0A950UDT4-F1
#
_entry.id   AF-A0A950UDT4-F1
#
_cell.length_a   1.000
_cell.length_b   1.000
_cell.length_c   1.000
_cell.angle_alpha   90.00
_cell.angle_beta   90.00
_cell.angle_gamma   90.00
#
_symmetry.space_group_name_H-M   'P 1'
#
loop_
_entity.id
_entity.type
_entity.pdbx_description
1 polymer ?
#
loop_
_entity_poly.entity_id
_entity_poly.type
_entity_poly.pdbx_seq_one_letter_code
_entity_poly.pdbx_strand_id
1 'polypeptide(L)'
;MSQQANEPSLSRSVAFFRDTEWLTLERARVYGGIMIALSIASLAYAFSGRGLEDPAGHTIGTDFVSFWTVSWALQNGNLHATYDPTSLAALEQMLLPRHDAAFYAWQCPPTALLLVYPLAMMPYVVALCSWLVAGFCA
;
A
#
# COMPACT_ATOMS: atom_id res chain seq x y z
N MET A 1 -35.75 -21.01 -33.54
CA MET A 1 -34.28 -21.08 -33.32
C MET A 1 -33.72 -19.69 -33.55
N SER A 2 -33.73 -18.89 -32.49
CA SER A 2 -33.35 -17.47 -32.48
C SER A 2 -32.05 -17.34 -31.68
N GLN A 3 -30.92 -17.25 -32.37
CA GLN A 3 -29.59 -17.00 -31.79
C GLN A 3 -28.86 -16.01 -32.71
N GLN A 4 -29.15 -14.71 -32.57
CA GLN A 4 -28.50 -13.69 -33.41
C GLN A 4 -28.31 -12.34 -32.69
N ALA A 5 -27.97 -12.34 -31.40
CA ALA A 5 -27.76 -11.11 -30.63
C ALA A 5 -26.61 -11.25 -29.62
N ASN A 6 -25.36 -10.97 -30.03
CA ASN A 6 -24.34 -10.36 -29.13
C ASN A 6 -22.96 -10.03 -29.75
N GLU A 7 -22.66 -10.43 -30.99
CA GLU A 7 -21.28 -10.37 -31.55
C GLU A 7 -20.66 -8.96 -31.86
N PRO A 8 -21.41 -7.87 -32.15
CA PRO A 8 -20.77 -6.62 -32.60
C PRO A 8 -20.26 -5.70 -31.47
N SER A 9 -20.68 -5.91 -30.22
CA SER A 9 -20.25 -5.05 -29.09
C SER A 9 -18.89 -5.46 -28.53
N LEU A 10 -18.63 -6.77 -28.44
CA LEU A 10 -17.37 -7.32 -27.94
C LEU A 10 -16.18 -6.98 -28.86
N SER A 11 -16.36 -7.11 -30.18
CA SER A 11 -15.31 -6.79 -31.15
C SER A 11 -14.92 -5.31 -31.13
N ARG A 12 -15.89 -4.41 -30.94
CA ARG A 12 -15.65 -2.96 -30.81
C ARG A 12 -14.97 -2.58 -29.50
N SER A 13 -15.34 -3.21 -28.38
CA SER A 13 -14.67 -3.01 -27.09
C SER A 13 -13.22 -3.50 -27.11
N VAL A 14 -12.95 -4.66 -27.72
CA VAL A 14 -11.59 -5.20 -27.86
C VAL A 14 -10.74 -4.29 -28.74
N ALA A 15 -11.27 -3.80 -29.87
CA ALA A 15 -10.56 -2.85 -30.74
C ALA A 15 -10.23 -1.55 -30.01
N PHE A 16 -11.16 -1.02 -29.21
CA PHE A 16 -10.95 0.19 -28.41
C PHE A 16 -9.78 0.07 -27.42
N PHE A 17 -9.64 -1.07 -26.73
CA PHE A 17 -8.51 -1.31 -25.82
C PHE A 17 -7.21 -1.62 -26.56
N ARG A 18 -7.28 -2.31 -27.71
CA ARG A 18 -6.10 -2.73 -28.47
C ARG A 18 -5.46 -1.59 -29.26
N ASP A 19 -6.28 -0.79 -29.94
CA ASP A 19 -5.78 0.21 -30.88
C ASP A 19 -5.40 1.52 -30.17
N THR A 20 -5.80 1.67 -28.89
CA THR A 20 -5.42 2.78 -27.98
C THR A 20 -5.64 4.18 -28.58
N GLU A 21 -6.54 4.33 -29.55
CA GLU A 21 -6.82 5.61 -30.21
C GLU A 21 -7.27 6.70 -29.22
N TRP A 22 -7.74 6.29 -28.05
CA TRP A 22 -8.14 7.17 -26.95
C TRP A 22 -6.96 7.69 -26.10
N LEU A 23 -5.76 7.07 -26.19
CA LEU A 23 -4.57 7.37 -25.40
C LEU A 23 -3.60 8.23 -26.20
N THR A 24 -3.98 9.49 -26.44
CA THR A 24 -3.08 10.47 -27.07
C THR A 24 -2.02 10.95 -26.09
N LEU A 25 -0.88 11.44 -26.60
CA LEU A 25 0.20 12.02 -25.78
C LEU A 25 -0.29 13.17 -24.89
N GLU A 26 -1.24 13.97 -25.40
CA GLU A 26 -1.88 15.05 -24.64
C GLU A 26 -2.66 14.50 -23.44
N ARG A 27 -3.51 13.50 -23.66
CA ARG A 27 -4.29 12.87 -22.59
C ARG A 27 -3.40 12.15 -21.58
N ALA A 28 -2.35 11.47 -22.04
CA ALA A 28 -1.36 10.84 -21.17
C ALA A 28 -0.68 11.86 -20.24
N ARG A 29 -0.31 13.05 -20.76
CA ARG A 29 0.26 14.13 -19.94
C ARG A 29 -0.75 14.72 -18.97
N VAL A 30 -1.99 14.94 -19.40
CA VAL A 30 -3.05 15.45 -18.51
C VAL A 30 -3.35 14.45 -17.40
N TYR A 31 -3.56 13.18 -17.71
CA TYR A 31 -3.82 12.14 -16.71
C TYR A 31 -2.63 11.93 -15.78
N GLY A 32 -1.40 11.90 -16.31
CA GLY A 32 -0.18 11.83 -15.50
C GLY A 32 -0.04 13.04 -14.56
N GLY A 33 -0.28 14.26 -15.07
CA GLY A 33 -0.26 15.48 -14.28
C GLY A 33 -1.32 15.50 -13.17
N ILE A 34 -2.54 15.04 -13.47
CA ILE A 34 -3.61 14.88 -12.48
C ILE A 34 -3.19 13.87 -11.41
N MET A 35 -2.65 12.71 -11.80
CA MET A 35 -2.19 11.70 -10.86
C MET A 35 -1.09 12.25 -9.94
N ILE A 36 -0.09 12.95 -10.49
CA ILE A 36 0.96 13.59 -9.69
C ILE A 36 0.38 14.62 -8.72
N ALA A 37 -0.53 15.47 -9.18
CA ALA A 37 -1.17 16.49 -8.34
C ALA A 37 -1.97 15.85 -7.19
N LEU A 38 -2.74 14.79 -7.48
CA LEU A 38 -3.46 14.03 -6.47
C LEU A 38 -2.51 13.37 -5.47
N SER A 39 -1.42 12.75 -5.93
CA SER A 39 -0.42 12.15 -5.05
C SER A 39 0.24 13.18 -4.12
N ILE A 40 0.60 14.36 -4.64
CA ILE A 40 1.16 15.45 -3.82
C ILE A 40 0.12 15.93 -2.78
N ALA A 41 -1.14 16.08 -3.17
CA ALA A 41 -2.21 16.48 -2.26
C ALA A 41 -2.44 15.43 -1.15
N SER A 42 -2.42 14.13 -1.49
CA SER A 42 -2.52 13.04 -0.52
C SER A 42 -1.34 13.01 0.45
N LEU A 43 -0.11 13.24 -0.02
CA LEU A 43 1.07 13.35 0.85
C LEU A 43 0.96 14.56 1.76
N ALA A 44 0.59 15.73 1.23
CA ALA A 44 0.40 16.94 2.02
C ALA A 44 -0.65 16.75 3.12
N TYR A 45 -1.76 16.06 2.81
CA TYR A 45 -2.77 15.68 3.79
C TYR A 45 -2.18 14.76 4.87
N ALA A 46 -1.52 13.67 4.48
CA ALA A 46 -0.92 12.71 5.41
C ALA A 46 0.08 13.37 6.39
N PHE A 47 0.90 14.32 5.91
CA PHE A 47 1.88 15.04 6.74
C PHE A 47 1.30 16.23 7.51
N SER A 48 0.04 16.61 7.29
CA SER A 48 -0.61 17.69 8.05
C SER A 48 -1.12 17.27 9.43
N GLY A 49 -1.02 15.97 9.76
CA GLY A 49 -1.38 15.43 11.06
C GLY A 49 -0.35 15.71 12.15
N ARG A 50 -0.36 14.92 13.23
CA ARG A 50 0.52 15.11 14.39
C ARG A 50 1.37 13.88 14.62
N GLY A 51 2.68 14.09 14.78
CA GLY A 51 3.61 13.00 15.04
C GLY A 51 3.63 12.00 13.88
N LEU A 52 3.25 10.75 14.16
CA LEU A 52 3.18 9.68 13.17
C LEU A 52 1.76 9.43 12.66
N GLU A 53 0.78 10.27 13.04
CA GLU A 53 -0.61 10.13 12.63
C GLU A 53 -0.97 11.11 11.52
N ASP A 54 -1.79 10.66 10.57
CA ASP A 54 -2.49 11.52 9.62
C ASP A 54 -3.63 12.29 10.32
N PRO A 55 -4.29 13.26 9.65
CA PRO A 55 -5.40 14.00 10.25
C PRO A 55 -6.63 13.16 10.62
N ALA A 56 -6.74 11.93 10.11
CA ALA A 56 -7.79 10.98 10.44
C ALA A 56 -7.40 10.03 11.60
N GLY A 57 -6.17 10.13 12.12
CA GLY A 57 -5.66 9.33 13.23
C GLY A 57 -4.98 8.02 12.81
N HIS A 58 -4.79 7.77 11.50
CA HIS A 58 -4.07 6.59 11.02
C HIS A 58 -2.58 6.79 11.08
N THR A 59 -1.80 5.72 11.28
CA THR A 59 -0.34 5.80 11.18
C THR A 59 0.09 6.11 9.75
N ILE A 60 1.03 7.04 9.57
CA ILE A 60 1.64 7.36 8.27
C ILE A 60 2.30 6.10 7.69
N GLY A 61 1.98 5.78 6.43
CA GLY A 61 2.43 4.55 5.79
C GLY A 61 1.62 3.33 6.24
N THR A 62 0.30 3.45 6.26
CA THR A 62 -0.65 2.40 6.68
C THR A 62 -0.40 1.05 6.00
N ASP A 63 0.02 1.06 4.74
CA ASP A 63 0.38 -0.12 3.95
C ASP A 63 1.71 -0.77 4.37
N PHE A 64 2.55 -0.05 5.11
CA PHE A 64 3.86 -0.50 5.59
C PHE A 64 3.85 -0.96 7.06
N VAL A 65 2.84 -0.55 7.84
CA VAL A 65 2.73 -0.84 9.29
C VAL A 65 2.90 -2.33 9.60
N SER A 66 2.20 -3.20 8.87
CA SER A 66 2.24 -4.64 9.12
C SER A 66 3.61 -5.25 8.80
N PHE A 67 4.28 -4.78 7.74
CA PHE A 67 5.60 -5.25 7.33
C PHE A 67 6.66 -4.95 8.40
N TRP A 68 6.65 -3.73 8.93
CA TRP A 68 7.58 -3.33 9.99
C TRP A 68 7.25 -4.03 11.32
N THR A 69 5.97 -4.14 11.67
CA THR A 69 5.53 -4.81 12.91
C THR A 69 5.88 -6.30 12.91
N VAL A 70 5.66 -6.99 11.78
CA VAL A 70 6.08 -8.38 11.61
C VAL A 70 7.60 -8.51 11.71
N SER A 71 8.35 -7.62 11.06
CA SER A 71 9.81 -7.59 11.20
C SER A 71 10.26 -7.47 12.66
N TRP A 72 9.61 -6.58 13.42
CA TRP A 72 9.89 -6.42 14.85
C TRP A 72 9.54 -7.69 15.63
N ALA A 73 8.40 -8.33 15.34
CA ALA A 73 7.99 -9.58 15.96
C ALA A 73 9.02 -10.70 15.73
N LEU A 74 9.53 -10.83 14.51
CA LEU A 74 10.57 -11.81 14.15
C LEU A 74 11.86 -11.57 14.95
N GLN A 75 12.30 -10.32 15.07
CA GLN A 75 13.55 -9.97 15.76
C GLN A 75 13.46 -10.10 17.29
N ASN A 76 12.26 -9.99 17.87
CA ASN A 76 12.03 -10.06 19.32
C ASN A 76 11.49 -11.42 19.80
N GLY A 77 11.53 -12.45 18.95
CA GLY A 77 11.10 -13.82 19.31
C GLY A 77 9.59 -14.04 19.39
N ASN A 78 8.79 -13.09 18.92
CA ASN A 78 7.32 -13.14 18.93
C ASN A 78 6.76 -13.75 17.62
N LEU A 79 7.33 -14.87 17.17
CA LEU A 79 6.98 -15.52 15.89
C LEU A 79 5.49 -15.85 15.79
N HIS A 80 4.89 -16.30 16.90
CA HIS A 80 3.45 -16.64 16.95
C HIS A 80 2.55 -15.44 16.61
N ALA A 81 2.97 -14.21 16.96
CA ALA A 81 2.19 -13.01 16.70
C ALA A 81 2.09 -12.65 15.22
N THR A 82 3.00 -13.16 14.37
CA THR A 82 3.05 -12.80 12.94
C THR A 82 1.82 -13.26 12.16
N TYR A 83 1.24 -14.41 12.54
CA TYR A 83 0.08 -15.01 11.85
C TYR A 83 -1.16 -15.15 12.74
N ASP A 84 -1.12 -14.58 13.94
CA ASP A 84 -2.30 -14.43 14.80
C ASP A 84 -2.79 -12.97 14.74
N PRO A 85 -3.95 -12.68 14.13
CA PRO A 85 -4.44 -11.32 13.94
C PRO A 85 -4.59 -10.52 15.23
N THR A 86 -5.03 -11.18 16.31
CA THR A 86 -5.23 -10.53 17.61
C THR A 86 -3.89 -10.09 18.20
N SER A 87 -2.90 -10.99 18.22
CA SER A 87 -1.55 -10.70 18.71
C SER A 87 -0.86 -9.63 17.86
N LEU A 88 -1.03 -9.70 16.52
CA LEU A 88 -0.45 -8.70 15.62
C LEU A 88 -1.06 -7.33 15.85
N ALA A 89 -2.39 -7.22 15.94
CA ALA A 89 -3.07 -5.95 16.21
C ALA A 89 -2.63 -5.32 17.54
N ALA A 90 -2.50 -6.13 18.60
CA ALA A 90 -2.00 -5.66 19.88
C ALA A 90 -0.56 -5.15 19.79
N LEU A 91 0.28 -5.84 19.00
CA LEU A 91 1.66 -5.45 18.78
C LEU A 91 1.77 -4.15 17.95
N GLU A 92 0.95 -4.00 16.91
CA GLU A 92 0.87 -2.77 16.12
C GLU A 92 0.50 -1.57 16.99
N GLN A 93 -0.51 -1.72 17.86
CA GLN A 93 -0.95 -0.65 18.74
C GLN A 93 0.10 -0.30 19.81
N MET A 94 0.84 -1.30 20.29
CA MET A 94 1.93 -1.10 21.26
C MET A 94 3.11 -0.35 20.65
N LEU A 95 3.52 -0.74 19.43
CA LEU A 95 4.72 -0.21 18.79
C LEU A 95 4.48 1.12 18.06
N LEU A 96 3.29 1.28 17.50
CA LEU A 96 2.88 2.45 16.74
C LEU A 96 1.54 2.96 17.32
N PRO A 97 1.58 3.57 18.52
CA PRO A 97 0.39 4.06 19.19
C PRO A 97 -0.35 5.03 18.28
N ARG A 98 -1.64 4.76 18.08
CA ARG A 98 -2.52 5.56 17.25
C ARG A 98 -3.90 5.72 17.87
N HIS A 99 -4.61 6.79 17.52
CA HIS A 99 -5.96 7.04 18.02
C HIS A 99 -7.02 6.13 17.40
N ASP A 100 -6.81 5.65 16.18
CA ASP A 100 -7.72 4.71 15.55
C ASP A 100 -7.57 3.28 16.13
N ALA A 101 -8.53 2.42 15.78
CA ALA A 101 -8.46 0.99 16.05
C ALA A 101 -8.21 0.20 14.75
N ALA A 102 -7.57 0.82 13.74
CA ALA A 102 -7.31 0.16 12.47
C ALA A 102 -6.30 -0.97 12.67
N PHE A 103 -6.56 -2.11 12.04
CA PHE A 103 -5.65 -3.26 12.04
C PHE A 103 -5.08 -3.47 10.64
N TYR A 104 -3.75 -3.57 10.53
CA TYR A 104 -3.08 -3.81 9.26
C TYR A 104 -2.69 -5.28 9.12
N ALA A 105 -3.46 -6.03 8.36
CA ALA A 105 -3.27 -7.47 8.27
C ALA A 105 -1.97 -7.87 7.55
N TRP A 106 -1.25 -8.84 8.11
CA TRP A 106 -0.20 -9.58 7.40
C TRP A 106 -0.79 -10.81 6.72
N GLN A 107 -0.79 -10.84 5.39
CA GLN A 107 -1.36 -11.94 4.58
C GLN A 107 -0.30 -12.65 3.71
N CYS A 108 0.96 -12.24 3.83
CA CYS A 108 2.03 -12.75 2.99
C CYS A 108 2.45 -14.16 3.40
N PRO A 109 2.88 -15.01 2.44
CA PRO A 109 3.36 -16.35 2.74
C PRO A 109 4.63 -16.31 3.62
N PRO A 110 4.95 -17.40 4.35
CA PRO A 110 6.12 -17.44 5.26
C PRO A 110 7.47 -17.11 4.61
N THR A 111 7.61 -17.31 3.30
CA THR A 111 8.83 -16.94 2.56
C THR A 111 9.07 -15.43 2.55
N ALA A 112 8.02 -14.61 2.61
CA ALA A 112 8.13 -13.15 2.66
C ALA A 112 8.75 -12.65 3.98
N LEU A 113 8.79 -13.49 5.03
CA LEU A 113 9.43 -13.15 6.31
C LEU A 113 10.92 -12.81 6.14
N LEU A 114 11.60 -13.50 5.21
CA LEU A 114 13.01 -13.23 4.91
C LEU A 114 13.21 -11.84 4.30
N LEU A 115 12.25 -11.37 3.51
CA LEU A 115 12.29 -10.05 2.88
C LEU A 115 12.07 -8.93 3.88
N VAL A 116 11.14 -9.13 4.83
CA VAL A 116 10.80 -8.09 5.83
C VAL A 116 11.71 -8.12 7.06
N TYR A 117 12.43 -9.21 7.29
CA TYR A 117 13.33 -9.36 8.44
C TYR A 117 14.24 -8.15 8.72
N PRO A 118 14.89 -7.49 7.74
CA PRO A 118 15.77 -6.36 8.02
C PRO A 118 15.04 -5.04 8.35
N LEU A 119 13.72 -4.93 8.13
CA LEU A 119 13.01 -3.65 8.22
C LEU A 119 13.01 -3.04 9.63
N ALA A 120 12.82 -3.84 10.68
CA ALA A 120 12.83 -3.36 12.07
C ALA A 120 14.22 -3.27 12.69
N MET A 121 15.29 -3.50 11.91
CA MET A 121 16.66 -3.15 12.34
C MET A 121 16.86 -1.62 12.42
N MET A 122 15.95 -0.85 11.81
CA MET A 122 15.91 0.60 11.84
C MET A 122 14.56 1.10 12.40
N PRO A 123 14.52 2.31 12.99
CA PRO A 123 13.28 2.90 13.46
C PRO A 123 12.24 3.02 12.34
N TYR A 124 10.96 2.89 12.67
CA TYR A 124 9.85 2.86 11.73
C TYR A 124 9.93 3.89 10.59
N VAL A 125 10.17 5.16 10.93
CA VAL A 125 10.22 6.26 9.94
C VAL A 125 11.38 6.06 8.95
N VAL A 126 12.55 5.62 9.44
CA VAL A 126 13.72 5.36 8.59
C VAL A 126 13.45 4.17 7.68
N ALA A 127 12.77 3.13 8.19
CA ALA A 127 12.35 1.98 7.40
C ALA A 127 11.37 2.36 6.30
N LEU A 128 10.36 3.17 6.64
CA LEU A 128 9.36 3.66 5.70
C LEU A 128 10.00 4.51 4.60
N CYS A 129 10.88 5.46 4.95
CA CYS A 129 11.60 6.25 3.96
C CYS A 129 12.45 5.37 3.04
N SER A 130 13.15 4.37 3.60
CA SER A 130 13.98 3.44 2.81
C SER A 130 13.12 2.60 1.86
N TRP A 131 11.95 2.13 2.32
CA TRP A 131 10.99 1.39 1.53
C TRP A 131 10.47 2.21 0.33
N LEU A 132 10.08 3.46 0.57
CA LEU A 132 9.61 4.36 -0.48
C LEU A 132 10.69 4.68 -1.52
N VAL A 133 11.93 4.94 -1.08
CA VAL A 133 13.06 5.19 -1.98
C VAL A 133 13.37 3.95 -2.82
N ALA A 134 13.40 2.77 -2.20
CA ALA A 134 13.66 1.52 -2.92
C ALA A 134 12.58 1.25 -3.97
N GLY A 135 11.30 1.46 -3.64
CA GLY A 135 10.19 1.31 -4.57
C GLY A 135 10.19 2.33 -5.71
N PHE A 136 10.67 3.55 -5.48
CA PHE A 136 10.80 4.57 -6.52
C PHE A 136 11.98 4.32 -7.47
N CYS A 137 13.06 3.70 -6.98
CA CYS A 137 14.25 3.42 -7.77
C CYS A 137 14.21 2.12 -8.60
N ALA A 138 13.25 1.23 -8.32
CA ALA A 138 13.07 -0.05 -9.01
C ALA A 138 12.21 0.09 -10.28
#